data_AF-A0ABD1C3G1-F1
#
_entry.id   AF-A0ABD1C3G1-F1
#
_cell.length_a   1.000
_cell.length_b   1.000
_cell.length_c   1.000
_cell.angle_alpha   90.00
_cell.angle_beta   90.00
_cell.angle_gamma   90.00
#
_symmetry.space_group_name_H-M   'P 1'
#
loop_
_entity.id
_entity.type
_entity.pdbx_description
1 polymer ?
#
loop_
_entity_poly.entity_id
_entity_poly.type
_entity_poly.pdbx_seq_one_letter_code
_entity_poly.pdbx_strand_id
1 'polypeptide(L)'
;MCEGRHISWANNRVRVSPYPLRSSRNNIHHAPELAIQPEWEDARCVICIEPPHNAALLQCCSSFNGCRPYKCDTSARHSNCFKKFRGKNMISDISCKRLNPIETLNCPLCRGEVIEMTTVTSTGRWFMNAKPRSFPVNDCEFSGTYSKLDKHLKTEHPDLFESVMF
;
A
#
# COMPACT_ATOMS: atom_id res chain seq x y z
N MET A 1 24.79 42.54 48.99
CA MET A 1 24.55 42.72 47.55
C MET A 1 25.12 41.52 46.82
N CYS A 2 24.28 40.81 46.06
CA CYS A 2 24.53 39.47 45.54
C CYS A 2 25.23 39.46 44.17
N GLU A 3 25.92 38.35 43.90
CA GLU A 3 26.90 38.09 42.84
C GLU A 3 26.42 38.37 41.40
N GLY A 4 27.30 38.95 40.59
CA GLY A 4 27.21 38.96 39.13
C GLY A 4 28.60 38.74 38.53
N ARG A 5 28.89 37.53 38.04
CA ARG A 5 30.11 37.23 37.29
C ARG A 5 29.83 37.24 35.79
N HIS A 6 30.56 38.12 35.10
CA HIS A 6 30.77 38.18 33.66
C HIS A 6 31.12 36.80 33.09
N ILE A 7 30.46 36.39 31.99
CA ILE A 7 30.90 35.26 31.17
C ILE A 7 31.35 35.81 29.83
N SER A 8 32.64 35.62 29.54
CA SER A 8 33.31 35.95 28.29
C SER A 8 33.12 34.86 27.24
N TRP A 9 33.05 35.29 25.96
CA TRP A 9 32.87 34.48 24.76
C TRP A 9 33.94 33.37 24.61
N ALA A 10 33.50 32.12 24.43
CA ALA A 10 34.35 31.02 24.00
C ALA A 10 34.14 30.71 22.50
N ASN A 11 35.24 30.78 21.75
CA ASN A 11 35.37 30.46 20.32
C ASN A 11 35.09 28.97 20.05
N ASN A 12 34.00 28.65 19.35
CA ASN A 12 33.72 27.27 18.91
C ASN A 12 34.26 27.07 17.48
N ARG A 13 35.48 26.52 17.36
CA ARG A 13 36.02 26.05 16.07
C ARG A 13 35.41 24.68 15.74
N VAL A 14 34.37 24.68 14.92
CA VAL A 14 33.73 23.47 14.38
C VAL A 14 34.68 22.78 13.40
N ARG A 15 35.03 21.51 13.68
CA ARG A 15 35.72 20.61 12.73
C ARG A 15 34.81 20.36 11.53
N VAL A 16 35.23 20.75 10.34
CA VAL A 16 34.55 20.41 9.08
C VAL A 16 35.04 19.04 8.62
N SER A 17 34.12 18.10 8.42
CA SER A 17 34.40 16.76 7.88
C SER A 17 34.81 16.85 6.39
N PRO A 18 35.82 16.10 5.90
CA PRO A 18 36.33 16.24 4.52
C PRO A 18 35.43 15.64 3.43
N TYR A 19 34.32 14.99 3.79
CA TYR A 19 33.40 14.36 2.83
C TYR A 19 32.14 15.21 2.63
N PRO A 20 31.64 15.38 1.39
CA PRO A 20 30.35 15.99 1.15
C PRO A 20 29.28 15.16 1.86
N LEU A 21 28.62 15.74 2.87
CA LEU A 21 27.41 15.17 3.43
C LEU A 21 26.40 15.06 2.29
N ARG A 22 26.12 13.83 1.86
CA ARG A 22 25.06 13.50 0.92
C ARG A 22 23.79 14.15 1.43
N SER A 23 23.34 15.23 0.78
CA SER A 23 22.14 15.94 1.20
C SER A 23 21.01 14.92 1.25
N SER A 24 20.50 14.63 2.45
CA SER A 24 19.22 13.97 2.56
C SER A 24 18.23 14.91 1.88
N ARG A 25 17.84 14.57 0.65
CA ARG A 25 16.65 15.13 0.02
C ARG A 25 15.50 14.72 0.92
N ASN A 26 15.21 15.53 1.93
CA ASN A 26 13.86 15.68 2.42
C ASN A 26 13.09 16.35 1.29
N ASN A 27 12.75 15.54 0.29
CA ASN A 27 11.70 15.89 -0.64
C ASN A 27 10.40 15.73 0.15
N ILE A 28 10.15 16.71 1.03
CA ILE A 28 8.78 17.10 1.34
C ILE A 28 8.31 17.72 0.03
N HIS A 29 7.97 16.86 -0.92
CA HIS A 29 7.05 17.23 -1.96
C HIS A 29 5.79 17.61 -1.20
N HIS A 30 5.57 18.91 -1.04
CA HIS A 30 4.23 19.43 -0.98
C HIS A 30 3.54 18.83 -2.20
N ALA A 31 2.77 17.77 -1.98
CA ALA A 31 1.90 17.26 -3.01
C ALA A 31 1.09 18.48 -3.49
N PRO A 32 0.96 18.69 -4.81
CA PRO A 32 -0.09 19.57 -5.28
C PRO A 32 -1.36 19.09 -4.59
N GLU A 33 -2.25 20.01 -4.22
CA GLU A 33 -3.62 19.69 -3.83
C GLU A 33 -4.31 19.07 -5.06
N LEU A 34 -3.89 17.85 -5.41
CA LEU A 34 -4.41 17.04 -6.47
C LEU A 34 -5.78 16.66 -5.95
N ALA A 35 -6.82 17.13 -6.63
CA ALA A 35 -8.21 16.81 -6.33
C ALA A 35 -8.30 15.33 -5.94
N ILE A 36 -8.38 15.08 -4.62
CA ILE A 36 -8.46 13.75 -4.08
C ILE A 36 -9.82 13.25 -4.56
N GLN A 37 -9.78 12.24 -5.41
CA GLN A 37 -11.00 11.64 -5.92
C GLN A 37 -11.73 11.01 -4.73
N PRO A 38 -12.96 11.45 -4.38
CA PRO A 38 -13.70 10.93 -3.23
C PRO A 38 -13.87 9.41 -3.30
N GLU A 39 -13.82 8.85 -4.51
CA GLU A 39 -13.86 7.41 -4.78
C GLU A 39 -12.69 6.63 -4.14
N TRP A 40 -11.57 7.28 -3.83
CA TRP A 40 -10.43 6.62 -3.19
C TRP A 40 -10.53 6.58 -1.67
N GLU A 41 -11.41 7.40 -1.07
CA GLU A 41 -11.58 7.45 0.39
C GLU A 41 -12.10 6.12 0.92
N ASP A 42 -13.09 5.55 0.23
CA ASP A 42 -13.76 4.30 0.60
C ASP A 42 -13.24 3.08 -0.16
N ALA A 43 -12.18 3.24 -0.97
CA ALA A 43 -11.62 2.15 -1.74
C ALA A 43 -11.05 1.05 -0.84
N ARG A 44 -11.62 -0.15 -0.94
CA ARG A 44 -11.19 -1.34 -0.21
C ARG A 44 -10.92 -2.51 -1.14
N CYS A 45 -9.90 -3.29 -0.82
CA CYS A 45 -9.64 -4.53 -1.52
C CYS A 45 -10.78 -5.53 -1.26
N VAL A 46 -11.39 -6.04 -2.33
CA VAL A 46 -12.48 -7.02 -2.27
C VAL A 46 -12.08 -8.40 -1.72
N ILE A 47 -10.80 -8.60 -1.34
CA ILE A 47 -10.29 -9.86 -0.78
C ILE A 47 -9.90 -9.68 0.68
N CYS A 48 -9.07 -8.67 0.99
CA CYS A 48 -8.61 -8.46 2.37
C CYS A 48 -9.38 -7.37 3.11
N ILE A 49 -10.29 -6.63 2.48
CA ILE A 49 -11.16 -5.58 3.07
C ILE A 49 -10.40 -4.36 3.63
N GLU A 50 -9.07 -4.44 3.68
CA GLU A 50 -8.12 -3.40 4.05
C GLU A 50 -7.61 -2.65 2.84
N PRO A 51 -7.51 -1.29 2.84
CA PRO A 51 -7.29 -0.39 1.69
C PRO A 51 -6.93 -1.08 0.36
N PRO A 52 -6.15 -0.57 -0.58
CA PRO A 52 -5.45 -1.57 -1.41
C PRO A 52 -3.99 -1.21 -1.68
N HIS A 53 -3.11 -2.22 -1.62
CA HIS A 53 -1.68 -2.03 -1.90
C HIS A 53 -1.42 -2.07 -3.39
N ASN A 54 -0.78 -1.03 -3.92
CA ASN A 54 -0.56 -0.87 -5.35
C ASN A 54 -1.86 -1.12 -6.12
N ALA A 55 -2.90 -0.43 -5.68
CA ALA A 55 -4.27 -0.62 -6.12
C ALA A 55 -4.42 -0.87 -7.62
N ALA A 56 -5.15 -1.92 -7.93
CA ALA A 56 -5.55 -2.25 -9.28
C ALA A 56 -7.09 -2.40 -9.28
N LEU A 57 -7.74 -1.87 -10.31
CA LEU A 57 -9.19 -1.83 -10.50
C LEU A 57 -9.61 -2.88 -11.54
N LEU A 58 -10.59 -3.75 -11.22
CA LEU A 58 -11.21 -4.60 -12.25
C LEU A 58 -12.27 -3.80 -12.99
N GLN A 59 -12.23 -3.83 -14.32
CA GLN A 59 -13.28 -3.32 -15.17
C GLN A 59 -14.20 -4.47 -15.53
N CYS A 60 -15.45 -4.40 -15.09
CA CYS A 60 -16.48 -5.39 -15.38
C CYS A 60 -17.64 -4.78 -16.17
N CYS A 61 -18.55 -5.62 -16.65
CA CYS A 61 -19.73 -5.15 -17.38
C CYS A 61 -20.57 -4.14 -16.59
N SER A 62 -20.55 -4.14 -15.25
CA SER A 62 -21.31 -3.20 -14.41
C SER A 62 -20.54 -1.93 -14.04
N SER A 63 -19.39 -1.65 -14.67
CA SER A 63 -18.57 -0.46 -14.33
C SER A 63 -19.33 0.85 -14.58
N PHE A 64 -20.22 0.88 -15.58
CA PHE A 64 -21.10 2.03 -15.85
C PHE A 64 -22.14 2.26 -14.74
N ASN A 65 -22.49 1.22 -13.98
CA ASN A 65 -23.35 1.30 -12.80
C ASN A 65 -22.56 1.61 -11.51
N GLY A 66 -21.30 2.04 -11.63
CA GLY A 66 -20.46 2.40 -10.49
C GLY A 66 -19.77 1.21 -9.81
N CYS A 67 -19.76 0.02 -10.40
CA CYS A 67 -19.03 -1.11 -9.85
C CYS A 67 -17.51 -0.87 -9.93
N ARG A 68 -16.86 -0.64 -8.78
CA ARG A 68 -15.42 -0.35 -8.68
C ARG A 68 -14.69 -1.32 -7.75
N PRO A 69 -14.49 -2.58 -8.17
CA PRO A 69 -13.78 -3.59 -7.36
C PRO A 69 -12.27 -3.38 -7.40
N TYR A 70 -11.67 -3.03 -6.25
CA TYR A 70 -10.22 -2.89 -6.12
C TYR A 70 -9.56 -4.17 -5.58
N LYS A 71 -8.29 -4.39 -5.97
CA LYS A 71 -7.43 -5.46 -5.47
C LYS A 71 -6.04 -4.96 -5.16
N CYS A 72 -5.38 -5.64 -4.21
CA CYS A 72 -3.94 -5.48 -3.99
C CYS A 72 -3.17 -6.17 -5.11
N ASP A 73 -2.25 -5.44 -5.74
CA ASP A 73 -1.34 -5.94 -6.77
C ASP A 73 0.12 -5.72 -6.35
N THR A 74 0.59 -6.62 -5.49
CA THR A 74 1.94 -6.58 -4.91
C THR A 74 2.78 -7.74 -5.44
N SER A 75 4.08 -7.76 -5.13
CA SER A 75 4.93 -8.90 -5.50
C SER A 75 4.60 -10.16 -4.70
N ALA A 76 5.11 -11.32 -5.13
CA ALA A 76 4.87 -12.60 -4.45
C ALA A 76 5.41 -12.70 -3.01
N ARG A 77 6.22 -11.71 -2.59
CA ARG A 77 6.73 -11.60 -1.21
C ARG A 77 5.73 -10.95 -0.25
N HIS A 78 4.54 -10.62 -0.74
CA HIS A 78 3.51 -9.86 -0.05
C HIS A 78 2.12 -10.44 -0.38
N SER A 79 1.05 -9.99 0.29
CA SER A 79 -0.32 -10.44 0.03
C SER A 79 -0.80 -9.96 -1.34
N ASN A 80 -0.38 -10.67 -2.39
CA ASN A 80 -0.87 -10.44 -3.73
C ASN A 80 -2.27 -11.05 -3.87
N CYS A 81 -3.26 -10.28 -3.43
CA CYS A 81 -4.68 -10.62 -3.53
C CYS A 81 -5.11 -10.82 -4.98
N PHE A 82 -4.52 -10.09 -5.92
CA PHE A 82 -4.76 -10.26 -7.35
C PHE A 82 -4.37 -11.66 -7.87
N LYS A 83 -3.19 -12.17 -7.48
CA LYS A 83 -2.75 -13.52 -7.84
C LYS A 83 -3.69 -14.60 -7.28
N LYS A 84 -4.16 -14.43 -6.04
CA LYS A 84 -5.14 -15.35 -5.41
C LYS A 84 -6.49 -15.32 -6.12
N PHE A 85 -6.91 -14.16 -6.64
CA PHE A 85 -8.16 -14.03 -7.38
C PHE A 85 -8.17 -14.87 -8.66
N ARG A 86 -7.08 -14.79 -9.45
CA ARG A 86 -6.92 -15.60 -10.65
C ARG A 86 -6.97 -17.10 -10.35
N GLY A 87 -6.28 -17.52 -9.29
CA GLY A 87 -6.24 -18.94 -8.89
C GLY A 87 -7.56 -19.52 -8.38
N LYS A 88 -8.43 -18.73 -7.73
CA LYS A 88 -9.70 -19.22 -7.14
C LYS A 88 -10.89 -19.24 -8.11
N ASN A 89 -10.90 -18.37 -9.12
CA ASN A 89 -11.94 -18.37 -10.17
C ASN A 89 -11.89 -19.62 -11.08
N MET A 90 -10.90 -20.50 -10.89
CA MET A 90 -10.80 -21.80 -11.56
C MET A 90 -11.76 -22.87 -11.00
N ILE A 91 -12.40 -22.66 -9.84
CA ILE A 91 -13.18 -23.71 -9.14
C ILE A 91 -14.67 -23.70 -9.52
N SER A 92 -15.17 -22.70 -10.26
CA SER A 92 -16.62 -22.62 -10.56
C SER A 92 -17.12 -23.48 -11.71
N ASP A 93 -16.28 -24.03 -12.58
CA ASP A 93 -16.75 -24.76 -13.77
C ASP A 93 -16.07 -26.11 -13.98
N ILE A 94 -16.55 -27.14 -13.27
CA ILE A 94 -16.38 -28.54 -13.65
C ILE A 94 -17.35 -28.84 -14.80
N SER A 95 -17.14 -28.24 -15.98
CA SER A 95 -17.67 -28.71 -17.27
C SER A 95 -17.33 -27.69 -18.35
N CYS A 96 -16.10 -27.71 -18.88
CA CYS A 96 -15.77 -27.32 -20.26
C CYS A 96 -14.24 -27.37 -20.44
N LYS A 97 -13.68 -28.54 -20.76
CA LYS A 97 -12.35 -28.60 -21.36
C LYS A 97 -12.49 -28.21 -22.83
N ARG A 98 -12.14 -26.96 -23.20
CA ARG A 98 -11.38 -26.60 -24.42
C ARG A 98 -11.44 -25.10 -24.76
N LEU A 99 -10.23 -24.53 -24.95
CA LEU A 99 -9.84 -23.38 -25.78
C LEU A 99 -9.70 -21.99 -25.12
N ASN A 100 -8.42 -21.59 -24.99
CA ASN A 100 -7.81 -20.25 -24.88
C ASN A 100 -7.76 -19.54 -23.50
N PRO A 101 -6.57 -19.04 -23.06
CA PRO A 101 -6.29 -18.60 -21.70
C PRO A 101 -6.67 -17.12 -21.46
N ILE A 102 -7.93 -16.77 -21.74
CA ILE A 102 -8.52 -15.60 -21.09
C ILE A 102 -9.54 -16.18 -20.11
N GLU A 103 -9.02 -16.45 -18.92
CA GLU A 103 -9.78 -16.88 -17.75
C GLU A 103 -10.95 -15.91 -17.56
N THR A 104 -12.19 -16.38 -17.73
CA THR A 104 -13.41 -15.59 -17.49
C THR A 104 -13.52 -15.33 -15.98
N LEU A 105 -12.83 -14.29 -15.52
CA LEU A 105 -12.86 -13.88 -14.12
C LEU A 105 -14.19 -13.17 -13.85
N ASN A 106 -14.93 -13.60 -12.84
CA ASN A 106 -16.15 -12.92 -12.42
C ASN A 106 -15.85 -11.85 -11.37
N CYS A 107 -16.47 -10.69 -11.53
CA CYS A 107 -16.37 -9.59 -10.59
C CYS A 107 -16.93 -10.01 -9.22
N PRO A 108 -16.19 -9.87 -8.13
CA PRO A 108 -16.66 -10.30 -6.81
C PRO A 108 -17.79 -9.44 -6.25
N LEU A 109 -18.01 -8.23 -6.79
CA LEU A 109 -19.08 -7.34 -6.34
C LEU A 109 -20.39 -7.56 -7.09
N CYS A 110 -20.35 -7.63 -8.43
CA CYS A 110 -21.55 -7.72 -9.26
C CYS A 110 -21.74 -9.06 -9.98
N ARG A 111 -20.81 -10.01 -9.82
CA ARG A 111 -20.76 -11.30 -10.54
C ARG A 111 -20.69 -11.22 -12.06
N GLY A 112 -20.63 -10.01 -12.63
CA GLY A 112 -20.43 -9.79 -14.06
C GLY A 112 -19.01 -10.13 -14.51
N GLU A 113 -18.86 -10.43 -15.80
CA GLU A 113 -17.57 -10.72 -16.41
C GLU A 113 -16.60 -9.55 -16.25
N VAL A 114 -15.37 -9.85 -15.85
CA VAL A 114 -14.26 -8.89 -15.84
C VAL A 114 -13.66 -8.86 -17.24
N ILE A 115 -13.74 -7.68 -17.85
CA ILE A 115 -13.26 -7.40 -19.21
C ILE A 115 -11.75 -7.18 -19.17
N GLU A 116 -11.30 -6.32 -18.26
CA GLU A 116 -9.89 -5.96 -18.14
C GLU A 116 -9.53 -5.55 -16.71
N MET A 117 -8.24 -5.41 -16.48
CA MET A 117 -7.67 -4.97 -15.22
C MET A 117 -6.81 -3.74 -15.47
N THR A 118 -7.09 -2.65 -14.77
CA THR A 118 -6.37 -1.40 -14.94
C THR A 118 -5.63 -1.05 -13.65
N THR A 119 -4.34 -0.76 -13.76
CA THR A 119 -3.59 -0.19 -12.64
C THR A 119 -4.12 1.21 -12.34
N VAL A 120 -4.41 1.51 -11.07
CA VAL A 120 -4.84 2.85 -10.69
C VAL A 120 -3.69 3.85 -10.94
N THR A 121 -4.04 5.10 -11.24
CA THR A 121 -3.08 6.18 -11.44
C THR A 121 -2.07 6.27 -10.29
N SER A 122 -0.88 6.80 -10.57
CA SER A 122 0.17 6.97 -9.56
C SER A 122 -0.32 7.71 -8.32
N THR A 123 -1.12 8.77 -8.50
CA THR A 123 -1.74 9.53 -7.41
C THR A 123 -2.69 8.67 -6.59
N GLY A 124 -3.57 7.90 -7.22
CA GLY A 124 -4.52 7.05 -6.51
C GLY A 124 -3.80 5.93 -5.75
N ARG A 125 -2.78 5.31 -6.34
CA ARG A 125 -1.95 4.32 -5.64
C ARG A 125 -1.21 4.94 -4.46
N TRP A 126 -0.63 6.12 -4.62
CA TRP A 126 0.05 6.83 -3.53
C TRP A 126 -0.92 7.10 -2.37
N PHE A 127 -2.12 7.61 -2.69
CA PHE A 127 -3.16 7.90 -1.73
C PHE A 127 -3.61 6.64 -0.96
N MET A 128 -3.94 5.57 -1.69
CA MET A 128 -4.38 4.30 -1.08
C MET A 128 -3.28 3.60 -0.28
N ASN A 129 -2.01 3.70 -0.72
CA ASN A 129 -0.86 3.17 0.02
C ASN A 129 -0.54 3.99 1.30
N ALA A 130 -0.96 5.25 1.36
CA ALA A 130 -0.75 6.13 2.51
C ALA A 130 -1.78 5.91 3.63
N LYS A 131 -2.91 5.23 3.35
CA LYS A 131 -3.91 4.91 4.37
C LYS A 131 -3.30 3.96 5.42
N PRO A 132 -3.42 4.30 6.72
CA PRO A 132 -2.89 3.47 7.79
C PRO A 132 -3.69 2.17 7.91
N ARG A 133 -3.02 1.11 8.34
CA ARG A 133 -3.64 -0.18 8.70
C ARG A 133 -3.07 -0.65 10.03
N SER A 134 -3.86 -1.43 10.76
CA SER A 134 -3.39 -2.13 11.96
C SER A 134 -2.50 -3.31 11.56
N PHE A 135 -1.55 -3.62 12.43
CA PHE A 135 -0.77 -4.84 12.34
C PHE A 135 -1.67 -6.03 12.75
N PRO A 136 -1.73 -7.12 11.97
CA PRO A 136 -2.73 -8.18 12.11
C PRO A 136 -2.35 -9.23 13.17
N VAL A 137 -1.61 -8.85 14.21
CA VAL A 137 -1.19 -9.75 15.30
C VAL A 137 -1.83 -9.27 16.59
N ASN A 138 -2.46 -10.20 17.31
CA ASN A 138 -3.34 -9.91 18.45
C ASN A 138 -2.66 -9.22 19.63
N ASP A 139 -1.32 -9.24 19.71
CA ASP A 139 -0.53 -8.63 20.78
C ASP A 139 0.26 -7.38 20.32
N CYS A 140 -0.02 -6.86 19.13
CA CYS A 140 0.66 -5.69 18.60
C CYS A 140 -0.32 -4.65 18.05
N GLU A 141 -0.37 -3.49 18.71
CA GLU A 141 -1.23 -2.36 18.34
C GLU A 141 -0.60 -1.40 17.32
N PHE A 142 0.55 -1.79 16.73
CA PHE A 142 1.22 -0.93 15.77
C PHE A 142 0.32 -0.67 14.56
N SER A 143 0.22 0.60 14.15
CA SER A 143 -0.50 0.99 12.95
C SER A 143 0.34 1.93 12.11
N GLY A 144 0.21 1.81 10.80
CA GLY A 144 0.99 2.61 9.88
C GLY A 144 0.71 2.33 8.42
N THR A 145 1.42 3.04 7.56
CA THR A 145 1.43 2.72 6.14
C THR A 145 2.07 1.35 5.91
N TYR A 146 1.82 0.76 4.76
CA TYR A 146 2.41 -0.52 4.38
C TYR A 146 3.92 -0.60 4.60
N SER A 147 4.66 0.41 4.14
CA SER A 147 6.12 0.46 4.29
C SER A 147 6.58 0.57 5.75
N LYS A 148 5.72 1.06 6.64
CA LYS A 148 5.97 1.07 8.09
C LYS A 148 5.67 -0.31 8.69
N LEU A 149 4.57 -0.95 8.29
CA LEU A 149 4.21 -2.30 8.73
C LEU A 149 5.25 -3.35 8.32
N ASP A 150 5.74 -3.32 7.08
CA ASP A 150 6.79 -4.22 6.59
C ASP A 150 8.10 -4.04 7.39
N LYS A 151 8.47 -2.80 7.71
CA LYS A 151 9.63 -2.52 8.56
C LYS A 151 9.41 -3.03 9.99
N HIS A 152 8.25 -2.74 10.56
CA HIS A 152 7.91 -3.16 11.92
C HIS A 152 7.87 -4.69 12.05
N LEU A 153 7.31 -5.40 11.07
CA LEU A 153 7.37 -6.88 11.01
C LEU A 153 8.82 -7.37 11.07
N LYS A 154 9.72 -6.75 10.30
CA LYS A 154 11.13 -7.18 10.23
C LYS A 154 11.93 -6.88 11.49
N THR A 155 11.59 -5.84 12.25
CA THR A 155 12.37 -5.43 13.43
C THR A 155 11.82 -5.98 14.73
N GLU A 156 10.50 -5.90 14.93
CA GLU A 156 9.84 -6.25 16.20
C GLU A 156 9.26 -7.66 16.19
N HIS A 157 8.98 -8.21 15.01
CA HIS A 157 8.36 -9.53 14.84
C HIS A 157 9.11 -10.42 13.82
N PRO A 158 10.44 -10.57 13.94
CA PRO A 158 11.25 -11.30 12.95
C PRO A 158 10.81 -12.76 12.76
N ASP A 159 10.30 -13.40 13.82
CA ASP A 159 9.81 -14.79 13.78
C ASP A 159 8.50 -14.95 12.99
N LEU A 160 7.78 -13.85 12.77
CA LEU A 160 6.52 -13.83 12.03
C LEU A 160 6.70 -13.39 10.56
N PHE A 161 7.93 -13.12 10.13
CA PHE A 161 8.22 -12.54 8.83
C PHE A 161 7.70 -13.39 7.65
N GLU A 162 7.68 -14.72 7.78
CA GLU A 162 7.14 -15.62 6.75
C GLU A 162 5.62 -15.88 6.88
N SER A 163 5.05 -15.59 8.03
CA SER A 163 3.65 -15.94 8.35
C SER A 163 2.68 -14.78 8.16
N VAL A 164 3.14 -13.54 8.29
CA VAL A 164 2.31 -12.34 8.16
C VAL A 164 2.58 -11.65 6.83
N MET A 165 1.63 -11.76 5.89
CA MET A 165 1.68 -11.05 4.61
C MET A 165 0.69 -9.88 4.59
N PHE A 166 1.21 -8.68 4.33
CA PHE A 166 0.44 -7.45 4.11
C PHE A 166 0.09 -7.23 2.65
#